data_AF-X1KU18-F1
#
_entry.id   AF-X1KU18-F1
#
_cell.length_a   1.000
_cell.length_b   1.000
_cell.length_c   1.000
_cell.angle_alpha   90.00
_cell.angle_beta   90.00
_cell.angle_gamma   90.00
#
_symmetry.space_group_name_H-M   'P 1'
#
loop_
_entity.id
_entity.type
_entity.pdbx_description
1 polymer ?
#
loop_
_entity_poly.entity_id
_entity_poly.type
_entity_poly.pdbx_seq_one_letter_code
_entity_poly.pdbx_strand_id
1 'polypeptide(L)'
;RVSENETIKAQASSFVEIIPRITGVEDYFHRIPGEITFKWTSQKDEVAESGFQIEIFGEGTLDEEEERHIKFLFREPDILDKSVFGLRDEYYFTYWTKDYRFHFGDGTYSLSPLTENHRYGRGAKGKLNLNSLDLGVYHTTTRWLDPGEEQTAGYIGYSNSEKCRVAFNYLRKEGSTRDEIVSLYGQFSPWQDIDVEVEYAYGQKNK
;
A
#
# COMPACT_ATOMS: atom_id res chain seq x y z
N ARG A 1 -8.26 10.95 95.40
CA ARG A 1 -8.85 10.11 94.34
C ARG A 1 -7.96 10.29 93.12
N VAL A 2 -7.19 9.26 92.78
CA VAL A 2 -6.20 9.25 91.71
C VAL A 2 -6.87 8.74 90.44
N SER A 3 -6.71 9.43 89.32
CA SER A 3 -6.53 8.81 87.99
C SER A 3 -6.27 9.90 86.95
N GLU A 4 -5.02 10.09 86.55
CA GLU A 4 -4.74 10.63 85.22
C GLU A 4 -3.85 9.63 84.49
N ASN A 5 -4.45 9.04 83.45
CA ASN A 5 -3.88 8.05 82.56
C ASN A 5 -2.71 8.66 81.78
N GLU A 6 -1.50 8.18 82.01
CA GLU A 6 -0.39 8.39 81.09
C GLU A 6 -0.69 7.65 79.78
N THR A 7 -1.01 8.42 78.74
CA THR A 7 -1.20 7.89 77.39
C THR A 7 0.16 7.87 76.69
N ILE A 8 0.77 6.70 76.61
CA ILE A 8 2.02 6.51 75.86
C ILE A 8 1.74 6.74 74.37
N LYS A 9 2.28 7.83 73.82
CA LYS A 9 2.26 8.08 72.38
C LYS A 9 3.45 7.36 71.73
N ALA A 10 3.17 6.21 71.11
CA ALA A 10 4.12 5.58 70.20
C ALA A 10 3.98 6.23 68.82
N GLN A 11 5.09 6.72 68.27
CA GLN A 11 5.16 7.21 66.90
C GLN A 11 6.12 6.34 66.12
N ALA A 12 5.62 5.71 65.05
CA ALA A 12 6.45 5.05 64.05
C ALA A 12 6.43 5.91 62.79
N SER A 13 7.60 6.12 62.19
CA SER A 13 7.73 6.78 60.89
C SER A 13 8.48 5.85 59.94
N SER A 14 7.99 5.78 58.70
CA SER A 14 8.60 5.02 57.61
C SER A 14 8.92 5.99 56.49
N PHE A 15 10.17 6.00 56.05
CA PHE A 15 10.59 6.75 54.88
C PHE A 15 10.68 5.77 53.73
N VAL A 16 9.77 5.94 52.76
CA VAL A 16 9.80 5.20 51.52
C VAL A 16 10.33 6.13 50.45
N GLU A 17 11.52 5.82 49.94
CA GLU A 17 12.01 6.42 48.72
C GLU A 17 11.33 5.74 47.54
N ILE A 18 10.35 6.42 46.94
CA ILE A 18 9.71 5.96 45.71
C ILE A 18 10.66 6.29 44.56
N ILE A 19 11.42 5.30 44.10
CA ILE A 19 12.17 5.42 42.85
C ILE A 19 11.18 5.09 41.72
N PRO A 20 10.77 6.07 40.89
CA PRO A 20 9.92 5.80 39.75
C PRO A 20 10.65 4.85 38.79
N ARG A 21 10.09 3.66 38.55
CA ARG A 21 10.52 2.86 37.42
C ARG A 21 9.95 3.52 36.17
N ILE A 22 10.84 4.14 35.40
CA ILE A 22 10.58 4.74 34.10
C ILE A 22 9.95 6.13 34.23
N THR A 23 10.83 7.13 34.40
CA THR A 23 10.63 8.41 33.70
C THR A 23 10.41 8.09 32.23
N GLY A 24 9.27 8.49 31.67
CA GLY A 24 8.96 8.33 30.26
C GLY A 24 10.16 8.79 29.43
N VAL A 25 10.86 7.82 28.85
CA VAL A 25 11.79 8.12 27.78
C VAL A 25 10.87 8.44 26.62
N GLU A 26 10.71 9.72 26.34
CA GLU A 26 10.10 10.21 25.12
C GLU A 26 10.79 9.46 23.97
N ASP A 27 10.09 8.51 23.36
CA ASP A 27 10.68 7.64 22.35
C ASP A 27 10.73 8.44 21.05
N TYR A 28 11.84 9.14 20.85
CA TYR A 28 12.04 10.01 19.68
C TYR A 28 12.03 9.27 18.33
N PHE A 29 11.90 7.93 18.33
CA PHE A 29 11.99 7.13 17.12
C PHE A 29 10.67 6.43 16.81
N HIS A 30 10.10 6.75 15.65
CA HIS A 30 9.12 5.90 15.01
C HIS A 30 9.82 4.65 14.47
N ARG A 31 9.42 3.47 14.95
CA ARG A 31 9.96 2.18 14.50
C ARG A 31 8.99 1.56 13.52
N ILE A 32 9.48 1.20 12.34
CA ILE A 32 8.71 0.46 11.35
C ILE A 32 9.03 -1.03 11.51
N PRO A 33 8.04 -1.89 11.80
CA PRO A 33 8.22 -3.34 11.77
C PRO A 33 8.75 -3.80 10.40
N GLY A 34 9.77 -4.65 10.43
CA GLY A 34 10.38 -5.20 9.23
C GLY A 34 10.78 -6.66 9.41
N GLU A 35 10.85 -7.37 8.29
CA GLU A 35 11.22 -8.77 8.19
C GLU A 35 12.34 -8.93 7.16
N ILE A 36 13.29 -9.81 7.47
CA ILE A 36 14.30 -10.27 6.51
C ILE A 36 14.11 -11.77 6.36
N THR A 37 13.82 -12.21 5.14
CA THR A 37 13.59 -13.61 4.80
C THR A 37 14.67 -14.12 3.86
N PHE A 38 15.25 -15.26 4.24
CA PHE A 38 16.21 -16.00 3.42
C PHE A 38 15.53 -17.27 2.93
N LYS A 39 15.47 -17.44 1.62
CA LYS A 39 14.86 -18.59 0.96
C LYS A 39 15.92 -19.35 0.18
N TRP A 40 16.01 -20.65 0.42
CA TRP A 40 16.72 -21.57 -0.44
C TRP A 40 15.74 -22.59 -0.98
N THR A 41 15.77 -22.80 -2.28
CA THR A 41 14.95 -23.81 -2.95
C THR A 41 15.82 -24.71 -3.80
N SER A 42 15.41 -25.96 -3.93
CA SER A 42 16.01 -26.90 -4.86
C SER A 42 14.95 -27.84 -5.40
N GLN A 43 15.04 -28.10 -6.69
CA GLN A 43 14.17 -29.05 -7.37
C GLN A 43 15.02 -29.92 -8.27
N LYS A 44 14.65 -31.20 -8.35
CA LYS A 44 15.29 -32.15 -9.22
C LYS A 44 14.24 -32.74 -10.14
N ASP A 45 14.22 -32.23 -11.37
CA ASP A 45 13.50 -32.84 -12.49
C ASP A 45 14.51 -33.67 -13.29
N GLU A 46 15.00 -33.17 -14.44
CA GLU A 46 16.07 -33.82 -15.22
C GLU A 46 17.49 -33.39 -14.74
N VAL A 47 17.65 -32.12 -14.38
CA VAL A 47 18.87 -31.54 -13.78
C VAL A 47 18.49 -30.95 -12.42
N ALA A 48 19.36 -31.11 -11.43
CA ALA A 48 19.15 -30.49 -10.13
C ALA A 48 19.38 -28.98 -10.24
N GLU A 49 18.32 -28.20 -10.05
CA GLU A 49 18.38 -26.75 -9.95
C GLU A 49 18.24 -26.31 -8.50
N SER A 50 18.87 -25.18 -8.17
CA SER A 50 18.71 -24.55 -6.88
C SER A 50 18.76 -23.03 -7.02
N GLY A 51 18.08 -22.35 -6.11
CA GLY A 51 18.03 -20.90 -6.05
C GLY A 51 18.11 -20.44 -4.59
N PHE A 52 18.81 -19.34 -4.37
CA PHE A 52 18.82 -18.62 -3.11
C PHE A 52 18.21 -17.25 -3.36
N GLN A 53 17.39 -16.76 -2.43
CA GLN A 53 16.70 -15.49 -2.51
C GLN A 53 16.65 -14.82 -1.14
N ILE A 54 16.85 -13.51 -1.13
CA ILE A 54 16.70 -12.65 0.03
C ILE A 54 15.49 -11.74 -0.20
N GLU A 55 14.69 -11.55 0.84
CA GLU A 55 13.56 -10.64 0.88
C GLU A 55 13.69 -9.73 2.10
N ILE A 56 13.50 -8.43 1.91
CA ILE A 56 13.39 -7.43 2.96
C ILE A 56 12.01 -6.80 2.81
N PHE A 57 11.20 -6.91 3.84
CA PHE A 57 9.85 -6.36 3.89
C PHE A 57 9.69 -5.45 5.09
N GLY A 58 8.84 -4.43 4.98
CA GLY A 58 8.43 -3.64 6.14
C GLY A 58 7.15 -2.87 5.89
N GLU A 59 6.37 -2.70 6.95
CA GLU A 59 5.08 -2.00 6.92
C GLU A 59 4.80 -1.38 8.29
N GLY A 60 4.36 -0.12 8.29
CA GLY A 60 4.08 0.59 9.53
C GLY A 60 3.68 2.04 9.30
N THR A 61 3.61 2.80 10.38
CA THR A 61 3.26 4.23 10.39
C THR A 61 4.48 5.09 10.69
N LEU A 62 4.45 6.33 10.19
CA LEU A 62 5.49 7.35 10.36
C LEU A 62 5.11 8.42 11.39
N ASP A 63 3.96 8.28 12.03
CA ASP A 63 3.43 9.18 13.04
C ASP A 63 2.67 8.38 14.13
N GLU A 64 2.36 9.05 15.24
CA GLU A 64 1.67 8.45 16.40
C GLU A 64 0.16 8.34 16.16
N GLU A 65 -0.39 9.19 15.29
CA GLU A 65 -1.80 9.23 14.93
C GLU A 65 -2.21 8.13 13.93
N GLU A 66 -1.25 7.34 13.45
CA GLU A 66 -1.41 6.31 12.43
C GLU A 66 -2.00 6.84 11.10
N GLU A 67 -1.68 8.08 10.73
CA GLU A 67 -2.22 8.72 9.52
C GLU A 67 -1.30 8.57 8.29
N ARG A 68 0.01 8.38 8.49
CA ARG A 68 1.01 8.26 7.41
C ARG A 68 1.63 6.88 7.43
N HIS A 69 1.26 6.07 6.45
CA HIS A 69 1.73 4.70 6.36
C HIS A 69 2.79 4.53 5.28
N ILE A 70 3.67 3.57 5.51
CA ILE A 70 4.59 3.06 4.49
C ILE A 70 4.52 1.54 4.40
N LYS A 71 4.83 1.02 3.21
CA LYS A 71 5.00 -0.41 2.94
C LYS A 71 6.06 -0.58 1.87
N PHE A 72 7.03 -1.44 2.08
CA PHE A 72 8.07 -1.72 1.10
C PHE A 72 8.42 -3.19 1.04
N LEU A 73 8.91 -3.60 -0.14
CA LEU A 73 9.42 -4.92 -0.41
C LEU A 73 10.65 -4.80 -1.29
N PHE A 74 11.68 -5.56 -0.96
CA PHE A 74 12.83 -5.80 -1.81
C PHE A 74 13.13 -7.30 -1.83
N ARG A 75 12.92 -7.98 -2.97
CA ARG A 75 13.16 -9.42 -3.12
C ARG A 75 14.04 -9.70 -4.33
N GLU A 76 15.17 -10.36 -4.11
CA GLU A 76 16.17 -10.66 -5.15
C GLU A 76 16.96 -11.96 -4.83
N PRO A 77 17.49 -12.69 -5.82
CA PRO A 77 17.21 -12.66 -7.26
C PRO A 77 15.88 -13.34 -7.63
N ASP A 78 15.48 -13.23 -8.90
CA ASP A 78 14.41 -14.04 -9.48
C ASP A 78 14.85 -15.51 -9.48
N ILE A 79 14.10 -16.35 -8.77
CA ILE A 79 14.33 -17.79 -8.70
C ILE A 79 13.10 -18.58 -9.16
N LEU A 80 12.14 -17.94 -9.87
CA LEU A 80 10.91 -18.60 -10.32
C LEU A 80 11.23 -19.86 -11.14
N ASP A 81 12.21 -19.78 -12.04
CA ASP A 81 12.56 -20.89 -12.92
C ASP A 81 13.42 -21.97 -12.22
N LYS A 82 13.80 -21.77 -10.95
CA LYS A 82 14.67 -22.71 -10.19
C LYS A 82 13.90 -23.79 -9.45
N SER A 83 12.61 -23.59 -9.21
CA SER A 83 11.75 -24.52 -8.48
C SER A 83 10.30 -24.06 -8.53
N VAL A 84 9.34 -25.00 -8.36
CA VAL A 84 7.91 -24.71 -8.11
C VAL A 84 7.66 -23.81 -6.89
N PHE A 85 8.62 -23.71 -5.96
CA PHE A 85 8.55 -22.79 -4.80
C PHE A 85 9.34 -21.48 -5.02
N GLY A 86 9.91 -21.30 -6.21
CA GLY A 86 10.61 -20.10 -6.62
C GLY A 86 9.66 -18.92 -6.73
N LEU A 87 10.16 -17.72 -6.43
CA LEU A 87 9.44 -16.47 -6.58
C LEU A 87 10.21 -15.54 -7.52
N ARG A 88 9.47 -14.72 -8.27
CA ARG A 88 10.01 -13.61 -9.06
C ARG A 88 10.67 -12.57 -8.15
N ASP A 89 11.66 -11.84 -8.66
CA ASP A 89 12.11 -10.62 -8.00
C ASP A 89 10.98 -9.59 -7.94
N GLU A 90 10.91 -8.83 -6.84
CA GLU A 90 9.87 -7.82 -6.63
C GLU A 90 10.39 -6.69 -5.76
N TYR A 91 10.18 -5.46 -6.22
CA TYR A 91 10.60 -4.25 -5.53
C TYR A 91 9.47 -3.25 -5.56
N TYR A 92 9.02 -2.80 -4.39
CA TYR A 92 8.12 -1.66 -4.34
C TYR A 92 8.28 -0.86 -3.06
N PHE A 93 7.82 0.38 -3.14
CA PHE A 93 7.62 1.27 -2.02
C PHE A 93 6.27 1.96 -2.18
N THR A 94 5.47 1.93 -1.12
CA THR A 94 4.18 2.60 -1.06
C THR A 94 4.16 3.51 0.15
N TYR A 95 3.69 4.74 -0.04
CA TYR A 95 3.37 5.68 1.02
C TYR A 95 1.91 6.10 0.86
N TRP A 96 1.13 6.14 1.93
CA TRP A 96 -0.24 6.65 1.86
C TRP A 96 -0.72 7.31 3.13
N THR A 97 -1.67 8.21 2.95
CA THR A 97 -2.52 8.81 3.98
C THR A 97 -3.98 8.62 3.59
N LYS A 98 -4.90 9.24 4.35
CA LYS A 98 -6.30 9.37 3.95
C LYS A 98 -6.48 10.15 2.64
N ASP A 99 -5.63 11.15 2.40
CA ASP A 99 -5.81 12.11 1.31
C ASP A 99 -5.00 11.76 0.08
N TYR A 100 -3.85 11.07 0.20
CA TYR A 100 -3.03 10.78 -0.96
C TYR A 100 -2.25 9.47 -0.83
N ARG A 101 -1.92 8.86 -1.97
CA ARG A 101 -1.18 7.61 -2.05
C ARG A 101 -0.18 7.66 -3.20
N PHE A 102 1.06 7.29 -2.91
CA PHE A 102 2.12 7.10 -3.89
C PHE A 102 2.61 5.66 -3.83
N HIS A 103 2.87 5.08 -4.98
CA HIS A 103 3.44 3.76 -5.11
C HIS A 103 4.46 3.76 -6.23
N PHE A 104 5.61 3.14 -5.99
CA PHE A 104 6.72 3.00 -6.91
C PHE A 104 7.14 1.54 -6.95
N GLY A 105 7.45 1.04 -8.13
CA GLY A 105 7.90 -0.32 -8.36
C GLY A 105 6.79 -1.25 -8.82
N ASP A 106 6.95 -2.51 -8.45
CA ASP A 106 6.10 -3.63 -8.81
C ASP A 106 4.72 -3.55 -8.14
N GLY A 107 3.67 -3.74 -8.94
CA GLY A 107 2.32 -3.80 -8.43
C GLY A 107 1.26 -3.78 -9.52
N THR A 108 0.01 -3.70 -9.07
CA THR A 108 -1.15 -3.65 -9.96
C THR A 108 -1.55 -2.21 -10.26
N TYR A 109 -1.75 -1.90 -11.53
CA TYR A 109 -2.15 -0.61 -12.07
C TYR A 109 -3.53 -0.76 -12.73
N SER A 110 -4.47 0.11 -12.35
CA SER A 110 -5.85 0.07 -12.82
C SER A 110 -6.34 1.50 -13.04
N LEU A 111 -7.25 1.66 -14.00
CA LEU A 111 -7.90 2.94 -14.31
C LEU A 111 -9.43 2.81 -14.20
N SER A 112 -10.04 2.00 -15.07
CA SER A 112 -11.48 1.72 -15.07
C SER A 112 -11.76 0.38 -15.79
N PRO A 113 -12.95 -0.22 -15.62
CA PRO A 113 -13.31 -1.49 -16.26
C PRO A 113 -13.13 -1.53 -17.78
N LEU A 114 -13.52 -0.48 -18.52
CA LEU A 114 -13.39 -0.43 -19.99
C LEU A 114 -12.06 0.15 -20.50
N THR A 115 -11.11 0.49 -19.63
CA THR A 115 -9.79 1.00 -20.04
C THR A 115 -8.66 0.03 -19.66
N GLU A 116 -8.31 -0.04 -18.38
CA GLU A 116 -7.41 -1.04 -17.83
C GLU A 116 -7.90 -1.49 -16.45
N ASN A 117 -8.11 -2.79 -16.33
CA ASN A 117 -8.60 -3.44 -15.14
C ASN A 117 -7.56 -4.44 -14.64
N HIS A 118 -6.69 -3.99 -13.74
CA HIS A 118 -5.66 -4.78 -13.08
C HIS A 118 -4.51 -5.26 -13.98
N ARG A 119 -3.68 -4.34 -14.47
CA ARG A 119 -2.41 -4.65 -15.13
C ARG A 119 -1.28 -4.76 -14.11
N TYR A 120 -0.65 -5.93 -13.99
CA TYR A 120 0.59 -6.04 -13.21
C TYR A 120 1.78 -5.52 -14.03
N GLY A 121 2.64 -4.72 -13.39
CA GLY A 121 3.83 -4.15 -14.01
C GLY A 121 4.71 -3.45 -12.99
N ARG A 122 5.73 -2.74 -13.48
CA ARG A 122 6.62 -1.92 -12.68
C ARG A 122 6.56 -0.48 -13.15
N GLY A 123 6.38 0.44 -12.22
CA GLY A 123 6.09 1.82 -12.57
C GLY A 123 5.93 2.73 -11.36
N ALA A 124 5.14 3.78 -11.52
CA ALA A 124 4.74 4.67 -10.45
C ALA A 124 3.26 5.05 -10.58
N LYS A 125 2.56 5.18 -9.46
CA LYS A 125 1.19 5.70 -9.41
C LYS A 125 1.00 6.65 -8.25
N GLY A 126 0.21 7.69 -8.51
CA GLY A 126 -0.20 8.69 -7.52
C GLY A 126 -1.72 8.81 -7.50
N LYS A 127 -2.29 8.98 -6.31
CA LYS A 127 -3.69 9.32 -6.10
C LYS A 127 -3.79 10.47 -5.10
N LEU A 128 -4.71 11.40 -5.34
CA LEU A 128 -5.04 12.51 -4.47
C LEU A 128 -6.56 12.60 -4.33
N ASN A 129 -7.06 12.67 -3.09
CA ASN A 129 -8.45 12.87 -2.73
C ASN A 129 -8.57 14.28 -2.11
N LEU A 130 -9.50 15.08 -2.62
CA LEU A 130 -9.81 16.44 -2.21
C LEU A 130 -11.32 16.55 -1.97
N ASN A 131 -11.79 16.12 -0.81
CA ASN A 131 -13.21 16.07 -0.44
C ASN A 131 -14.06 15.34 -1.50
N SER A 132 -14.70 16.09 -2.41
CA SER A 132 -15.55 15.57 -3.48
C SER A 132 -14.82 15.33 -4.80
N LEU A 133 -13.54 15.66 -4.90
CA LEU A 133 -12.74 15.45 -6.11
C LEU A 133 -11.65 14.41 -5.85
N ASP A 134 -11.40 13.52 -6.79
CA ASP A 134 -10.23 12.64 -6.77
C ASP A 134 -9.50 12.63 -8.09
N LEU A 135 -8.18 12.57 -8.01
CA LEU A 135 -7.26 12.60 -9.14
C LEU A 135 -6.33 11.41 -9.01
N GLY A 136 -6.02 10.76 -10.11
CA GLY A 136 -4.98 9.75 -10.11
C GLY A 136 -4.27 9.68 -11.43
N VAL A 137 -3.00 9.30 -11.36
CA VAL A 137 -2.13 9.11 -12.52
C VAL A 137 -1.27 7.90 -12.30
N TYR A 138 -0.92 7.21 -13.38
CA TYR A 138 0.11 6.19 -13.32
C TYR A 138 0.88 6.08 -14.62
N HIS A 139 2.08 5.53 -14.49
CA HIS A 139 2.92 5.10 -15.59
C HIS A 139 3.51 3.73 -15.23
N THR A 140 3.42 2.75 -16.12
CA THR A 140 3.89 1.38 -15.83
C THR A 140 4.36 0.67 -17.09
N THR A 141 5.30 -0.26 -16.91
CA THR A 141 5.74 -1.19 -17.95
C THR A 141 5.49 -2.61 -17.49
N THR A 142 4.93 -3.45 -18.36
CA THR A 142 4.76 -4.88 -18.06
C THR A 142 6.12 -5.58 -17.96
N ARG A 143 6.23 -6.56 -17.05
CA ARG A 143 7.51 -7.23 -16.76
C ARG A 143 7.72 -8.55 -17.48
N TRP A 144 6.64 -9.29 -17.70
CA TRP A 144 6.68 -10.67 -18.19
C TRP A 144 5.79 -10.86 -19.42
N LEU A 145 5.49 -9.77 -20.12
CA LEU A 145 4.78 -9.79 -21.40
C LEU A 145 5.81 -9.59 -22.52
N ASP A 146 5.68 -10.36 -23.60
CA ASP A 146 6.45 -10.16 -24.83
C ASP A 146 5.48 -10.01 -26.02
N PRO A 147 5.47 -8.87 -26.73
CA PRO A 147 6.24 -7.66 -26.43
C PRO A 147 5.79 -7.00 -25.13
N GLY A 148 6.71 -6.28 -24.50
CA GLY A 148 6.39 -5.41 -23.37
C GLY A 148 5.35 -4.35 -23.76
N GLU A 149 4.59 -3.89 -22.78
CA GLU A 149 3.60 -2.84 -22.92
C GLU A 149 3.87 -1.76 -21.88
N GLU A 150 3.97 -0.53 -22.34
CA GLU A 150 4.04 0.67 -21.53
C GLU A 150 2.66 1.32 -21.48
N GLN A 151 2.27 1.81 -20.31
CA GLN A 151 1.00 2.49 -20.13
C GLN A 151 1.20 3.80 -19.39
N THR A 152 0.54 4.85 -19.86
CA THR A 152 0.38 6.11 -19.13
C THR A 152 -1.11 6.41 -19.00
N ALA A 153 -1.57 6.68 -17.79
CA ALA A 153 -2.97 6.91 -17.53
C ALA A 153 -3.20 8.05 -16.55
N GLY A 154 -4.38 8.66 -16.64
CA GLY A 154 -4.85 9.63 -15.67
C GLY A 154 -6.36 9.68 -15.60
N TYR A 155 -6.89 10.09 -14.45
CA TYR A 155 -8.31 10.36 -14.28
C TYR A 155 -8.56 11.57 -13.40
N ILE A 156 -9.76 12.13 -13.59
CA ILE A 156 -10.39 13.07 -12.69
C ILE A 156 -11.80 12.56 -12.36
N GLY A 157 -12.06 12.40 -11.07
CA GLY A 157 -13.32 11.93 -10.51
C GLY A 157 -13.96 12.98 -9.63
N TYR A 158 -15.29 13.02 -9.65
CA TYR A 158 -16.11 13.80 -8.74
C TYR A 158 -17.11 12.87 -8.05
N SER A 159 -17.19 12.97 -6.73
CA SER A 159 -18.10 12.20 -5.87
C SER A 159 -18.88 13.15 -4.96
N ASN A 160 -20.22 13.09 -5.04
CA ASN A 160 -21.11 13.82 -4.13
C ASN A 160 -21.81 12.82 -3.22
N SER A 161 -21.28 12.67 -2.00
CA SER A 161 -21.66 11.61 -1.06
C SER A 161 -21.40 10.20 -1.63
N GLU A 162 -21.77 9.15 -0.89
CA GLU A 162 -21.68 7.75 -1.35
C GLU A 162 -22.67 7.42 -2.50
N LYS A 163 -23.48 8.38 -2.96
CA LYS A 163 -24.61 8.13 -3.88
C LYS A 163 -24.28 8.32 -5.35
N CYS A 164 -23.23 9.07 -5.67
CA CYS A 164 -22.93 9.44 -7.05
C CYS A 164 -21.43 9.68 -7.23
N ARG A 165 -20.86 9.01 -8.22
CA ARG A 165 -19.48 9.19 -8.69
C ARG A 165 -19.48 9.30 -10.20
N VAL A 166 -18.76 10.28 -10.73
CA VAL A 166 -18.50 10.43 -12.16
C VAL A 166 -17.00 10.61 -12.36
N ALA A 167 -16.40 9.91 -13.30
CA ALA A 167 -14.97 10.03 -13.60
C ALA A 167 -14.72 10.09 -15.10
N PHE A 168 -13.81 10.98 -15.49
CA PHE A 168 -13.24 11.03 -16.83
C PHE A 168 -11.84 10.41 -16.79
N ASN A 169 -11.57 9.49 -17.70
CA ASN A 169 -10.34 8.70 -17.76
C ASN A 169 -9.65 8.89 -19.11
N TYR A 170 -8.32 8.91 -19.09
CA TYR A 170 -7.48 8.85 -20.28
C TYR A 170 -6.39 7.79 -20.08
N LEU A 171 -6.19 6.95 -21.09
CA LEU A 171 -5.20 5.88 -21.11
C LEU A 171 -4.47 5.87 -22.45
N ARG A 172 -3.15 5.86 -22.40
CA ARG A 172 -2.28 5.59 -23.54
C ARG A 172 -1.55 4.28 -23.29
N LYS A 173 -1.63 3.35 -24.24
CA LYS A 173 -0.86 2.10 -24.26
C LYS A 173 0.10 2.09 -25.44
N GLU A 174 1.32 1.69 -25.20
CA GLU A 174 2.38 1.57 -26.19
C GLU A 174 2.99 0.17 -26.10
N GLY A 175 2.76 -0.65 -27.11
CA GLY A 175 3.30 -2.02 -27.22
C GLY A 175 3.51 -2.37 -28.68
N SER A 176 2.83 -3.40 -29.19
CA SER A 176 2.80 -3.66 -30.65
C SER A 176 2.14 -2.55 -31.46
N THR A 177 1.26 -1.78 -30.83
CA THR A 177 0.57 -0.62 -31.40
C THR A 177 0.43 0.47 -30.36
N ARG A 178 0.14 1.69 -30.79
CA ARG A 178 -0.22 2.78 -29.89
C ARG A 178 -1.73 2.93 -29.84
N ASP A 179 -2.30 2.70 -28.67
CA ASP A 179 -3.74 2.80 -28.44
C ASP A 179 -4.01 3.93 -27.43
N GLU A 180 -4.92 4.84 -27.77
CA GLU A 180 -5.38 5.92 -26.90
C GLU A 180 -6.86 5.73 -26.61
N ILE A 181 -7.22 5.68 -25.33
CA ILE A 181 -8.58 5.41 -24.87
C ILE A 181 -9.01 6.52 -23.93
N VAL A 182 -10.18 7.09 -24.18
CA VAL A 182 -10.89 7.98 -23.25
C VAL A 182 -12.13 7.27 -22.76
N SER A 183 -12.46 7.41 -21.47
CA SER A 183 -13.74 6.89 -20.95
C SER A 183 -14.42 7.85 -19.98
N LEU A 184 -15.74 7.75 -19.94
CA LEU A 184 -16.58 8.37 -18.94
C LEU A 184 -17.24 7.27 -18.12
N TYR A 185 -16.95 7.25 -16.82
CA TYR A 185 -17.49 6.31 -15.85
C TYR A 185 -18.48 7.02 -14.95
N GLY A 186 -19.58 6.36 -14.62
CA GLY A 186 -20.60 6.82 -13.69
C GLY A 186 -21.07 5.69 -12.79
N GLN A 187 -21.16 5.95 -11.49
CA GLN A 187 -21.74 5.06 -10.50
C GLN A 187 -22.78 5.83 -9.68
N PHE A 188 -23.96 5.24 -9.53
CA PHE A 188 -25.08 5.86 -8.85
C PHE A 188 -25.80 4.85 -7.97
N SER A 189 -26.13 5.26 -6.74
CA SER A 189 -26.89 4.46 -5.78
C SER A 189 -28.21 5.16 -5.47
N PRO A 190 -29.20 5.09 -6.39
CA PRO A 190 -30.49 5.80 -6.24
C PRO A 190 -31.31 5.31 -5.04
N TRP A 191 -31.14 4.05 -4.64
CA TRP A 191 -31.80 3.41 -3.49
C TRP A 191 -30.77 2.58 -2.70
N GLN A 192 -31.06 2.22 -1.45
CA GLN A 192 -30.11 1.53 -0.56
C GLN A 192 -29.58 0.17 -1.09
N ASP A 193 -30.37 -0.51 -1.92
CA ASP A 193 -30.04 -1.85 -2.44
C ASP A 193 -29.81 -1.87 -3.96
N ILE A 194 -29.67 -0.69 -4.59
CA ILE A 194 -29.51 -0.58 -6.05
C ILE A 194 -28.28 0.26 -6.34
N ASP A 195 -27.28 -0.39 -6.91
CA ASP A 195 -26.10 0.24 -7.50
C ASP A 195 -26.15 0.10 -9.02
N VAL A 196 -25.98 1.23 -9.70
CA VAL A 196 -25.94 1.30 -11.16
C VAL A 196 -24.59 1.82 -11.58
N GLU A 197 -23.87 1.02 -12.37
CA GLU A 197 -22.60 1.39 -13.00
C GLU A 197 -22.79 1.51 -14.51
N VAL A 198 -22.31 2.60 -15.08
CA VAL A 198 -22.32 2.88 -16.51
C VAL A 198 -20.95 3.37 -16.91
N GLU A 199 -20.39 2.79 -17.97
CA GLU A 199 -19.16 3.27 -18.56
C GLU A 199 -19.29 3.34 -20.08
N TYR A 200 -18.78 4.42 -20.67
CA TYR A 200 -18.62 4.58 -22.10
C TYR A 200 -17.16 4.86 -22.41
N ALA A 201 -16.56 4.09 -23.32
CA ALA A 201 -15.17 4.25 -23.73
C ALA A 201 -15.05 4.38 -25.25
N TYR A 202 -14.13 5.23 -25.68
CA TYR A 202 -13.75 5.41 -27.08
C TYR A 202 -12.23 5.25 -27.22
N GLY A 203 -11.82 4.37 -28.14
CA GLY A 203 -10.42 4.06 -28.39
C GLY A 203 -10.01 4.36 -29.82
N GLN A 204 -8.84 5.00 -30.00
CA GLN A 204 -8.19 5.20 -31.30
C GLN A 204 -6.87 4.42 -31.34
N LYS A 205 -6.70 3.64 -32.41
CA LYS A 205 -5.52 2.84 -32.67
C LYS A 205 -4.64 3.49 -33.73
N ASN A 206 -3.40 3.79 -33.37
CA ASN A 206 -2.37 4.28 -34.27
C ASN A 206 -1.34 3.17 -34.50
N LYS A 207 -1.02 2.90 -35.77
CA LYS A 207 0.03 1.97 -36.18
C LYS A 207 1.38 2.64 -36.20
#